data_AF-A0A556MUL2-F1
#
_entry.id   AF-A0A556MUL2-F1
#
_cell.length_a   1.000
_cell.length_b   1.000
_cell.length_c   1.000
_cell.angle_alpha   90.00
_cell.angle_beta   90.00
_cell.angle_gamma   90.00
#
_symmetry.space_group_name_H-M   'P 1'
#
loop_
_entity.id
_entity.type
_entity.pdbx_description
1 polymer ?
#
loop_
_entity_poly.entity_id
_entity_poly.type
_entity_poly.pdbx_seq_one_letter_code
_entity_poly.pdbx_strand_id
1 'polypeptide(L)'
;MNLKRFLIASFLIYCAFIANAQIPKLKPDTTAYYIERSPFYKEFAGKYDLVISHHHEGGWSMDEFYYTILAFKGKKRYKIVYSLRTNFSNDPPNKPQIKKELINKYTADSILSIFSSNNFWGLNNDTLAITKWGKYYDVDAHQYLDKEFYISDGISDVFETITRDGYQMIYSYEPEYYFHNLPQIKQRGRLLNAKRAFLSLFPNIWQPPTKQ
;
A
#
# COMPACT_ATOMS: atom_id res chain seq x y z
N MET A 1 3.15 -34.68 -36.51
CA MET A 1 3.19 -33.37 -35.82
C MET A 1 4.62 -32.84 -35.90
N ASN A 2 4.87 -31.65 -36.46
CA ASN A 2 6.22 -31.14 -36.73
C ASN A 2 7.01 -30.91 -35.41
N LEU A 3 8.23 -31.43 -35.32
CA LEU A 3 9.14 -31.29 -34.15
C LEU A 3 9.27 -29.81 -33.68
N LYS A 4 9.29 -28.87 -34.62
CA LYS A 4 9.31 -27.42 -34.35
C LYS A 4 8.11 -26.94 -33.53
N ARG A 5 6.90 -27.44 -33.81
CA ARG A 5 5.68 -27.07 -33.07
C ARG A 5 5.67 -27.63 -31.66
N PHE A 6 6.20 -28.84 -31.48
CA PHE A 6 6.38 -29.44 -30.15
C PHE A 6 7.34 -28.60 -29.31
N LEU A 7 8.52 -28.25 -29.84
CA LEU A 7 9.51 -27.43 -29.13
C LEU A 7 8.95 -26.05 -28.72
N ILE A 8 8.20 -25.38 -29.61
CA ILE A 8 7.56 -24.10 -29.30
C ILE A 8 6.53 -24.27 -28.16
N ALA A 9 5.68 -25.28 -28.23
CA ALA A 9 4.69 -25.54 -27.18
C ALA A 9 5.35 -25.86 -25.83
N SER A 10 6.39 -26.69 -25.82
CA SER A 10 7.16 -27.02 -24.60
C SER A 10 7.81 -25.77 -23.99
N PHE A 11 8.40 -24.91 -24.82
CA PHE A 11 9.01 -23.66 -24.38
C PHE A 11 7.96 -22.70 -23.79
N LEU A 12 6.81 -22.55 -24.45
CA LEU A 12 5.72 -21.69 -23.94
C LEU A 12 5.16 -22.21 -22.60
N ILE A 13 5.01 -23.53 -22.46
CA ILE A 13 4.60 -24.16 -21.19
C ILE A 13 5.66 -23.90 -20.11
N TYR A 14 6.94 -24.06 -20.42
CA TYR A 14 8.04 -23.79 -19.49
C TYR A 14 8.11 -22.31 -19.07
N CYS A 15 7.93 -21.38 -20.01
CA CYS A 15 7.82 -19.95 -19.72
C CYS A 15 6.61 -19.63 -18.84
N ALA A 16 5.47 -20.31 -19.05
CA ALA A 16 4.30 -20.18 -18.19
C ALA A 16 4.56 -20.69 -16.76
N PHE A 17 5.41 -21.71 -16.58
CA PHE A 17 5.84 -22.17 -15.26
C PHE A 17 6.76 -21.16 -14.54
N ILE A 18 7.64 -20.46 -15.27
CA ILE A 18 8.53 -19.42 -14.71
C ILE A 18 7.78 -18.10 -14.42
N ALA A 19 6.65 -17.86 -15.08
CA ALA A 19 5.80 -16.69 -14.85
C ALA A 19 5.07 -16.72 -13.50
N ASN A 20 5.14 -17.83 -12.74
CA ASN A 20 4.51 -17.93 -11.43
C ASN A 20 5.22 -17.03 -10.39
N ALA A 21 4.57 -15.91 -10.07
CA ALA A 21 4.85 -15.04 -8.93
C ALA A 21 6.27 -14.46 -8.89
N GLN A 22 6.67 -13.79 -9.95
CA GLN A 22 7.78 -12.84 -9.83
C GLN A 22 7.33 -11.69 -8.95
N ILE A 23 7.99 -11.52 -7.80
CA ILE A 23 7.89 -10.32 -6.98
C ILE A 23 8.25 -9.15 -7.91
N PRO A 24 7.39 -8.15 -8.09
CA PRO A 24 7.67 -7.06 -9.00
C PRO A 24 8.94 -6.35 -8.55
N LYS A 25 9.83 -6.02 -9.50
CA LYS A 25 10.93 -5.11 -9.23
C LYS A 25 10.33 -3.75 -8.90
N LEU A 26 10.44 -3.34 -7.65
CA LEU A 26 9.97 -2.04 -7.22
C LEU A 26 10.86 -0.97 -7.82
N LYS A 27 10.25 0.11 -8.33
CA LYS A 27 10.99 1.33 -8.59
C LYS A 27 11.15 2.04 -7.24
N PRO A 28 12.37 2.33 -6.78
CA PRO A 28 12.55 3.18 -5.61
C PRO A 28 11.97 4.55 -5.94
N ASP A 29 10.80 4.86 -5.40
CA ASP A 29 10.14 6.15 -5.51
C ASP A 29 10.26 6.98 -4.22
N THR A 30 10.98 6.43 -3.23
CA THR A 30 11.14 7.01 -1.90
C THR A 30 12.58 7.46 -1.64
N THR A 31 12.75 8.63 -1.03
CA THR A 31 14.07 9.15 -0.64
C THR A 31 14.64 8.39 0.56
N ALA A 32 15.97 8.38 0.70
CA ALA A 32 16.65 7.80 1.86
C ALA A 32 16.12 8.35 3.20
N TYR A 33 15.71 9.61 3.22
CA TYR A 33 15.12 10.30 4.38
C TYR A 33 13.91 9.54 4.97
N TYR A 34 13.01 9.04 4.13
CA TYR A 34 11.81 8.31 4.56
C TYR A 34 12.14 6.88 4.99
N ILE A 35 13.05 6.21 4.25
CA ILE A 35 13.52 4.86 4.58
C ILE A 35 14.13 4.83 5.98
N GLU A 36 14.99 5.81 6.31
CA GLU A 36 15.65 5.92 7.61
C GLU A 36 14.70 6.25 8.76
N ARG A 37 13.51 6.77 8.47
CA ARG A 37 12.50 7.12 9.48
C ARG A 37 11.45 6.05 9.68
N SER A 38 11.18 5.22 8.66
CA SER A 38 10.19 4.15 8.72
C SER A 38 10.50 3.13 9.83
N PRO A 39 9.67 3.03 10.90
CA PRO A 39 9.79 1.96 11.89
C PRO A 39 9.60 0.57 11.26
N PHE A 40 8.71 0.48 10.26
CA PHE A 40 8.47 -0.73 9.49
C PHE A 40 9.73 -1.18 8.73
N TYR A 41 10.42 -0.28 8.02
CA TYR A 41 11.65 -0.61 7.32
C TYR A 41 12.72 -1.13 8.28
N LYS A 42 12.96 -0.39 9.39
CA LYS A 42 13.93 -0.79 10.42
C LYS A 42 13.65 -2.18 10.98
N GLU A 43 12.38 -2.50 11.22
CA GLU A 43 12.00 -3.77 11.81
C GLU A 43 12.00 -4.93 10.80
N PHE A 44 11.63 -4.71 9.53
CA PHE A 44 11.35 -5.81 8.60
C PHE A 44 12.38 -5.99 7.46
N ALA A 45 13.28 -5.03 7.24
CA ALA A 45 14.29 -5.12 6.19
C ALA A 45 15.17 -6.38 6.33
N GLY A 46 15.36 -7.10 5.21
CA GLY A 46 16.18 -8.31 5.13
C GLY A 46 15.63 -9.56 5.82
N LYS A 47 14.51 -9.49 6.56
CA LYS A 47 13.96 -10.65 7.29
C LYS A 47 13.12 -11.60 6.42
N TYR A 48 12.64 -11.10 5.28
CA TYR A 48 11.64 -11.69 4.39
C TYR A 48 11.99 -11.39 2.92
N ASP A 49 11.41 -12.15 1.99
CA ASP A 49 11.61 -11.96 0.55
C ASP A 49 10.74 -10.83 -0.01
N LEU A 50 9.55 -10.67 0.55
CA LEU A 50 8.59 -9.59 0.29
C LEU A 50 7.84 -9.29 1.58
N VAL A 51 7.68 -8.02 1.92
CA VAL A 51 6.85 -7.54 3.03
C VAL A 51 6.04 -6.36 2.53
N ILE A 52 4.74 -6.38 2.76
CA ILE A 52 3.81 -5.29 2.44
C ILE A 52 3.14 -4.90 3.75
N SER A 53 3.24 -3.64 4.16
CA SER A 53 2.48 -3.08 5.28
C SER A 53 1.35 -2.19 4.79
N HIS A 54 0.38 -2.01 5.66
CA HIS A 54 -0.58 -0.93 5.65
C HIS A 54 -0.72 -0.37 7.07
N HIS A 55 -0.67 0.95 7.18
CA HIS A 55 -0.99 1.70 8.39
C HIS A 55 -1.63 3.04 8.04
N HIS A 56 -2.14 3.70 9.07
CA HIS A 56 -2.64 5.06 8.98
C HIS A 56 -1.60 6.02 9.55
N GLU A 57 -1.44 7.18 8.91
CA GLU A 57 -0.66 8.31 9.43
C GLU A 57 -1.53 9.56 9.51
N GLY A 58 -1.33 10.36 10.55
CA GLY A 58 -2.10 11.60 10.78
C GLY A 58 -3.25 11.42 11.77
N GLY A 59 -3.84 12.56 12.15
CA GLY A 59 -4.74 12.69 13.30
C GLY A 59 -3.98 13.20 14.54
N TRP A 60 -4.60 14.15 15.26
CA TRP A 60 -4.01 14.92 16.36
C TRP A 60 -3.56 14.10 17.59
N SER A 61 -3.63 12.76 17.57
CA SER A 61 -3.43 11.92 18.74
C SER A 61 -2.93 10.49 18.46
N MET A 62 -2.19 10.25 17.38
CA MET A 62 -1.60 8.92 17.16
C MET A 62 -0.32 8.73 17.97
N ASP A 63 -0.47 8.34 19.23
CA ASP A 63 0.63 7.92 20.11
C ASP A 63 1.18 6.52 19.75
N GLU A 64 0.53 5.81 18.84
CA GLU A 64 0.88 4.45 18.47
C GLU A 64 0.76 4.24 16.96
N PHE A 65 1.83 3.77 16.34
CA PHE A 65 1.77 3.24 15.00
C PHE A 65 1.24 1.81 15.05
N TYR A 66 0.26 1.53 14.21
CA TYR A 66 -0.33 0.21 14.07
C TYR A 66 -0.23 -0.26 12.62
N TYR A 67 0.64 -1.24 12.38
CA TYR A 67 0.89 -1.81 11.06
C TYR A 67 0.21 -3.17 10.93
N THR A 68 -0.51 -3.33 9.82
CA THR A 68 -0.97 -4.62 9.31
C THR A 68 -0.06 -5.06 8.19
N ILE A 69 0.47 -6.27 8.26
CA ILE A 69 1.62 -6.67 7.43
C ILE A 69 1.38 -8.05 6.82
N LEU A 70 1.59 -8.16 5.50
CA LEU A 70 1.68 -9.42 4.78
C LEU A 70 3.14 -9.71 4.43
N ALA A 71 3.68 -10.84 4.90
CA ALA A 71 5.09 -11.18 4.75
C ALA A 71 5.33 -12.56 4.11
N PHE A 72 6.32 -12.64 3.23
CA PHE A 72 6.69 -13.82 2.45
C PHE A 72 8.10 -14.28 2.82
N LYS A 73 8.26 -15.55 3.22
CA LYS A 73 9.57 -16.16 3.49
C LYS A 73 9.64 -17.56 2.89
N GLY A 74 10.30 -17.70 1.75
CA GLY A 74 10.31 -18.90 0.93
C GLY A 74 8.87 -19.34 0.60
N LYS A 75 8.49 -20.53 1.08
CA LYS A 75 7.13 -21.08 0.91
C LYS A 75 6.13 -20.63 1.97
N LYS A 76 6.58 -19.94 3.02
CA LYS A 76 5.73 -19.50 4.14
C LYS A 76 5.16 -18.12 3.88
N ARG A 77 3.93 -17.90 4.33
CA ARG A 77 3.17 -16.65 4.23
C ARG A 77 2.66 -16.29 5.62
N TYR A 78 2.81 -15.04 5.99
CA TYR A 78 2.42 -14.58 7.33
C TYR A 78 1.55 -13.35 7.22
N LYS A 79 0.51 -13.29 8.04
CA LYS A 79 -0.07 -12.02 8.45
C LYS A 79 0.57 -11.64 9.78
N ILE A 80 0.97 -10.38 9.89
CA ILE A 80 1.68 -9.83 11.03
C ILE A 80 0.96 -8.57 11.44
N VAL A 81 0.79 -8.40 12.74
CA VAL A 81 0.39 -7.14 13.36
C VAL A 81 1.59 -6.63 14.12
N TYR A 82 2.02 -5.42 13.80
CA TYR A 82 3.13 -4.76 14.45
C TYR A 82 2.64 -3.44 15.04
N SER A 83 2.82 -3.25 16.34
CA SER A 83 2.47 -1.99 16.99
C SER A 83 3.66 -1.41 17.75
N LEU A 84 3.77 -0.09 17.66
CA LEU A 84 4.86 0.68 18.26
C LEU A 84 4.29 1.96 18.84
N ARG A 85 4.32 2.08 20.17
CA ARG A 85 3.96 3.31 20.86
C ARG A 85 5.10 4.32 20.75
N THR A 86 4.85 5.45 20.10
CA THR A 86 5.76 6.60 20.09
C THR A 86 5.30 7.57 21.15
N ASN A 87 6.05 7.57 22.25
CA ASN A 87 5.79 8.48 23.35
C ASN A 87 6.14 9.92 22.93
N PHE A 88 5.12 10.80 22.84
CA PHE A 88 5.32 12.25 22.75
C PHE A 88 5.63 12.89 24.12
N SER A 89 5.26 12.21 25.21
CA SER A 89 5.63 12.52 26.58
C SER A 89 6.87 11.70 26.96
N ASN A 90 7.90 12.31 27.56
CA ASN A 90 9.26 11.79 27.91
C ASN A 90 9.44 10.38 28.55
N ASP A 91 8.44 9.50 28.53
CA ASP A 91 8.55 8.11 28.93
C ASP A 91 9.35 7.28 27.91
N PRO A 92 10.15 6.30 28.36
CA PRO A 92 10.88 5.41 27.45
C PRO A 92 9.91 4.69 26.51
N PRO A 93 10.22 4.57 25.20
CA PRO A 93 9.34 3.92 24.24
C PRO A 93 9.04 2.49 24.68
N ASN A 94 7.75 2.13 24.68
CA ASN A 94 7.35 0.75 24.96
C ASN A 94 7.96 -0.18 23.91
N LYS A 95 8.36 -1.39 24.35
CA LYS A 95 8.88 -2.42 23.44
C LYS A 95 7.86 -2.68 22.32
N PRO A 96 8.29 -2.71 21.05
CA PRO A 96 7.39 -3.01 19.95
C PRO A 96 6.70 -4.36 20.14
N GLN A 97 5.42 -4.45 19.79
CA GLN A 97 4.65 -5.70 19.86
C GLN A 97 4.50 -6.30 18.47
N ILE A 98 4.77 -7.59 18.33
CA ILE A 98 4.62 -8.33 17.07
C ILE A 98 3.73 -9.56 17.32
N LYS A 99 2.58 -9.61 16.67
CA LYS A 99 1.74 -10.82 16.59
C LYS A 99 1.82 -11.37 15.17
N LYS A 100 2.16 -12.65 15.04
CA LYS A 100 2.45 -13.29 13.75
C LYS A 100 1.68 -14.58 13.62
N GLU A 101 1.01 -14.76 12.49
CA GLU A 101 0.22 -15.95 12.18
C GLU A 101 0.57 -16.44 10.76
N LEU A 102 0.72 -17.76 10.60
CA LEU A 102 0.90 -18.37 9.29
C LEU A 102 -0.45 -18.39 8.56
N ILE A 103 -0.47 -17.98 7.29
CA ILE A 103 -1.69 -17.99 6.48
C ILE A 103 -1.55 -18.92 5.28
N ASN A 104 -2.70 -19.30 4.73
CA ASN A 104 -2.78 -20.13 3.54
C ASN A 104 -2.15 -19.43 2.33
N LYS A 105 -1.40 -20.19 1.52
CA LYS A 105 -0.75 -19.70 0.29
C LYS A 105 -1.75 -19.08 -0.69
N TYR A 106 -2.87 -19.75 -0.96
CA TYR A 106 -3.88 -19.29 -1.91
C TYR A 106 -4.47 -17.94 -1.47
N THR A 107 -4.69 -17.75 -0.17
CA THR A 107 -5.17 -16.47 0.36
C THR A 107 -4.13 -15.36 0.11
N ALA A 108 -2.86 -15.56 0.47
CA ALA A 108 -1.81 -14.56 0.24
C ALA A 108 -1.60 -14.25 -1.25
N ASP A 109 -1.56 -15.29 -2.09
CA ASP A 109 -1.36 -15.16 -3.53
C ASP A 109 -2.56 -14.46 -4.20
N SER A 110 -3.79 -14.65 -3.68
CA SER A 110 -4.98 -13.92 -4.15
C SER A 110 -4.87 -12.41 -3.91
N ILE A 111 -4.31 -11.98 -2.78
CA ILE A 111 -4.08 -10.56 -2.50
C ILE A 111 -3.06 -9.98 -3.48
N LEU A 112 -1.95 -10.67 -3.73
CA LEU A 112 -0.96 -10.22 -4.72
C LEU A 112 -1.52 -10.18 -6.15
N SER A 113 -2.42 -11.11 -6.47
CA SER A 113 -3.13 -11.10 -7.75
C SER A 113 -3.99 -9.86 -7.89
N ILE A 114 -4.75 -9.48 -6.85
CA ILE A 114 -5.56 -8.26 -6.83
C ILE A 114 -4.70 -7.00 -6.93
N PHE A 115 -3.55 -6.96 -6.24
CA PHE A 115 -2.60 -5.85 -6.33
C PHE A 115 -2.11 -5.67 -7.76
N SER A 116 -1.69 -6.77 -8.38
CA SER A 116 -1.20 -6.77 -9.76
C SER A 116 -2.30 -6.40 -10.76
N SER A 117 -3.52 -6.94 -10.61
CA SER A 117 -4.64 -6.65 -11.53
C SER A 117 -5.15 -5.21 -11.41
N ASN A 118 -4.99 -4.57 -10.25
CA ASN A 118 -5.33 -3.16 -10.04
C ASN A 118 -4.17 -2.21 -10.37
N ASN A 119 -3.05 -2.70 -10.90
CA ASN A 119 -1.84 -1.90 -11.15
C ASN A 119 -1.37 -1.13 -9.91
N PHE A 120 -1.46 -1.77 -8.73
CA PHE A 120 -1.05 -1.18 -7.45
C PHE A 120 0.44 -0.77 -7.46
N TRP A 121 1.30 -1.62 -8.03
CA TRP A 121 2.75 -1.37 -8.14
C TRP A 121 3.11 -0.18 -9.03
N GLY A 122 2.16 0.26 -9.88
CA GLY A 122 2.31 1.41 -10.77
C GLY A 122 1.58 2.66 -10.28
N LEU A 123 1.16 2.70 -9.01
CA LEU A 123 0.65 3.92 -8.39
C LEU A 123 1.77 4.96 -8.25
N ASN A 124 1.39 6.23 -8.31
CA ASN A 124 2.29 7.38 -8.24
C ASN A 124 1.73 8.38 -7.23
N ASN A 125 2.54 8.75 -6.24
CA ASN A 125 2.14 9.60 -5.13
C ASN A 125 1.72 11.02 -5.60
N ASP A 126 2.37 11.57 -6.63
CA ASP A 126 1.98 12.89 -7.17
C ASP A 126 0.54 12.88 -7.70
N THR A 127 0.16 11.80 -8.39
CA THR A 127 -1.21 11.63 -8.89
C THR A 127 -2.19 11.40 -7.75
N LEU A 128 -1.80 10.64 -6.72
CA LEU A 128 -2.61 10.41 -5.51
C LEU A 128 -2.76 11.68 -4.66
N ALA A 129 -1.88 12.67 -4.82
CA ALA A 129 -1.90 13.96 -4.13
C ALA A 129 -2.75 15.04 -4.83
N ILE A 130 -3.33 14.78 -6.02
CA ILE A 130 -4.13 15.78 -6.76
C ILE A 130 -5.43 16.10 -6.02
N THR A 131 -5.52 17.28 -5.40
CA THR A 131 -6.73 17.77 -4.69
C THR A 131 -7.58 18.75 -5.51
N LYS A 132 -7.13 19.10 -6.72
CA LYS A 132 -7.74 20.11 -7.59
C LYS A 132 -8.23 19.47 -8.88
N TRP A 133 -9.45 19.80 -9.32
CA TRP A 133 -9.91 19.42 -10.64
C TRP A 133 -11.06 20.26 -11.16
N GLY A 134 -10.98 20.60 -12.45
CA GLY A 134 -11.97 21.41 -13.13
C GLY A 134 -11.81 22.89 -12.79
N LYS A 135 -12.49 23.73 -13.57
CA LYS A 135 -12.49 25.17 -13.38
C LYS A 135 -13.91 25.67 -13.15
N TYR A 136 -14.06 26.69 -12.31
CA TYR A 136 -15.28 27.47 -12.17
C TYR A 136 -14.99 28.93 -12.50
N TYR A 137 -15.96 29.63 -13.07
CA TYR A 137 -15.83 31.07 -13.30
C TYR A 137 -16.18 31.80 -12.01
N ASP A 138 -15.21 32.55 -11.47
CA ASP A 138 -15.42 33.47 -10.36
C ASP A 138 -15.91 34.80 -10.93
N VAL A 139 -17.14 35.16 -10.56
CA VAL A 139 -17.82 36.36 -11.07
C VAL A 139 -17.19 37.62 -10.51
N ASP A 140 -16.73 37.60 -9.25
CA ASP A 140 -16.16 38.77 -8.61
C ASP A 140 -14.74 39.02 -9.14
N ALA A 141 -13.95 37.95 -9.25
CA ALA A 141 -12.59 38.02 -9.78
C ALA A 141 -12.50 38.03 -11.32
N HIS A 142 -13.63 37.89 -12.02
CA HIS A 142 -13.74 37.84 -13.49
C HIS A 142 -12.80 36.84 -14.17
N GLN A 143 -12.51 35.70 -13.52
CA GLN A 143 -11.54 34.72 -14.00
C GLN A 143 -11.98 33.28 -13.71
N TYR A 144 -11.43 32.32 -14.45
CA TYR A 144 -11.62 30.90 -14.14
C TYR A 144 -10.63 30.44 -13.07
N LEU A 145 -11.15 29.95 -11.95
CA LEU A 145 -10.39 29.39 -10.83
C LEU A 145 -10.49 27.86 -10.80
N ASP A 146 -9.45 27.19 -10.28
CA ASP A 146 -9.48 25.74 -10.09
C ASP A 146 -10.37 25.39 -8.89
N LYS A 147 -11.21 24.36 -9.05
CA LYS A 147 -11.97 23.82 -7.92
C LYS A 147 -11.05 22.98 -7.04
N GLU A 148 -10.80 23.48 -5.82
CA GLU A 148 -9.99 22.82 -4.80
C GLU A 148 -10.89 22.12 -3.77
N PHE A 149 -10.51 20.90 -3.40
CA PHE A 149 -11.12 20.15 -2.32
C PHE A 149 -10.13 20.07 -1.17
N TYR A 150 -10.55 20.46 0.03
CA TYR A 150 -9.68 20.49 1.20
C TYR A 150 -10.36 19.84 2.41
N ILE A 151 -9.57 19.13 3.20
CA ILE A 151 -9.94 18.60 4.51
C ILE A 151 -8.91 19.14 5.50
N SER A 152 -9.38 19.70 6.61
CA SER A 152 -8.53 20.28 7.65
C SER A 152 -7.97 19.25 8.64
N ASP A 153 -8.66 18.13 8.81
CA ASP A 153 -8.29 17.06 9.73
C ASP A 153 -8.62 15.72 9.09
N GLY A 154 -7.59 14.93 8.83
CA GLY A 154 -7.75 13.68 8.11
C GLY A 154 -6.58 12.74 8.31
N ILE A 155 -6.74 11.56 7.76
CA ILE A 155 -5.84 10.43 7.89
C ILE A 155 -5.30 10.07 6.51
N SER A 156 -4.00 9.76 6.45
CA SER A 156 -3.37 9.19 5.27
C SER A 156 -3.34 7.67 5.39
N ASP A 157 -3.78 7.00 4.33
CA ASP A 157 -3.46 5.58 4.15
C ASP A 157 -2.04 5.46 3.62
N VAL A 158 -1.23 4.64 4.26
CA VAL A 158 0.16 4.41 3.88
C VAL A 158 0.39 2.92 3.68
N PHE A 159 0.90 2.58 2.49
CA PHE A 159 1.41 1.27 2.15
C PHE A 159 2.92 1.35 1.98
N GLU A 160 3.64 0.46 2.66
CA GLU A 160 5.08 0.31 2.44
C GLU A 160 5.38 -1.11 1.97
N THR A 161 6.22 -1.23 0.95
CA THR A 161 6.65 -2.52 0.43
C THR A 161 8.16 -2.64 0.49
N ILE A 162 8.65 -3.73 1.07
CA ILE A 162 10.06 -4.12 1.11
C ILE A 162 10.23 -5.38 0.27
N THR A 163 11.19 -5.34 -0.65
CA THR A 163 11.68 -6.50 -1.39
C THR A 163 13.20 -6.58 -1.26
N ARG A 164 13.80 -7.63 -1.82
CA ARG A 164 15.26 -7.69 -1.95
C ARG A 164 15.83 -6.59 -2.85
N ASP A 165 15.03 -6.12 -3.80
CA ASP A 165 15.47 -5.18 -4.85
C ASP A 165 15.22 -3.71 -4.47
N GLY A 166 14.42 -3.45 -3.43
CA GLY A 166 14.16 -2.08 -3.01
C GLY A 166 12.96 -1.93 -2.08
N TYR A 167 12.64 -0.66 -1.85
CA TYR A 167 11.56 -0.20 -1.01
C TYR A 167 10.67 0.79 -1.78
N GLN A 168 9.37 0.67 -1.60
CA GLN A 168 8.36 1.56 -2.18
C GLN A 168 7.40 2.01 -1.08
N MET A 169 7.04 3.30 -1.08
CA MET A 169 6.00 3.85 -0.22
C MET A 169 4.90 4.47 -1.08
N ILE A 170 3.68 3.99 -0.96
CA ILE A 170 2.48 4.54 -1.59
C ILE A 170 1.62 5.14 -0.49
N TYR A 171 1.29 6.42 -0.60
CA TYR A 171 0.42 7.07 0.37
C TYR A 171 -0.64 7.94 -0.30
N SER A 172 -1.77 8.08 0.37
CA SER A 172 -2.83 8.99 -0.07
C SER A 172 -3.58 9.53 1.15
N TYR A 173 -3.70 10.87 1.21
CA TYR A 173 -4.49 11.55 2.23
C TYR A 173 -5.97 11.41 1.90
N GLU A 174 -6.77 10.89 2.83
CA GLU A 174 -8.24 10.73 2.73
C GLU A 174 -8.73 10.17 1.38
N PRO A 175 -8.21 9.02 0.91
CA PRO A 175 -8.42 8.55 -0.45
C PRO A 175 -9.89 8.26 -0.76
N GLU A 176 -10.70 7.84 0.21
CA GLU A 176 -12.14 7.65 0.06
C GLU A 176 -12.85 8.98 -0.27
N TYR A 177 -12.59 10.04 0.50
CA TYR A 177 -13.19 11.35 0.26
C TYR A 177 -12.78 11.92 -1.10
N TYR A 178 -11.49 11.89 -1.42
CA TYR A 178 -11.04 12.43 -2.71
C TYR A 178 -11.43 11.53 -3.88
N PHE A 179 -11.62 10.22 -3.70
CA PHE A 179 -12.18 9.39 -4.76
C PHE A 179 -13.65 9.71 -5.01
N HIS A 180 -14.44 9.97 -3.96
CA HIS A 180 -15.82 10.39 -4.09
C HIS A 180 -15.95 11.74 -4.82
N ASN A 181 -15.11 12.72 -4.47
CA ASN A 181 -15.15 14.07 -5.04
C ASN A 181 -14.38 14.23 -6.37
N LEU A 182 -13.37 13.39 -6.62
CA LEU A 182 -12.50 13.40 -7.79
C LEU A 182 -12.38 12.00 -8.44
N PRO A 183 -13.50 11.37 -8.86
CA PRO A 183 -13.51 9.98 -9.35
C PRO A 183 -12.69 9.77 -10.64
N GLN A 184 -12.43 10.84 -11.39
CA GLN A 184 -11.56 10.85 -12.56
C GLN A 184 -10.09 10.52 -12.25
N ILE A 185 -9.64 10.71 -11.01
CA ILE A 185 -8.31 10.30 -10.55
C ILE A 185 -8.34 8.79 -10.25
N LYS A 186 -8.32 7.99 -11.31
CA LYS A 186 -8.49 6.52 -11.25
C LYS A 186 -7.50 5.80 -10.33
N GLN A 187 -6.35 6.40 -10.05
CA GLN A 187 -5.35 5.83 -9.14
C GLN A 187 -5.88 5.64 -7.72
N ARG A 188 -6.76 6.55 -7.23
CA ARG A 188 -7.39 6.39 -5.91
C ARG A 188 -8.30 5.17 -5.86
N GLY A 189 -9.10 4.95 -6.90
CA GLY A 189 -9.94 3.75 -6.99
C GLY A 189 -9.12 2.45 -6.96
N ARG A 190 -7.96 2.43 -7.64
CA ARG A 190 -7.02 1.29 -7.62
C ARG A 190 -6.43 1.06 -6.22
N LEU A 191 -6.01 2.14 -5.54
CA LEU A 191 -5.53 2.09 -4.16
C LEU A 191 -6.61 1.54 -3.21
N LEU A 192 -7.83 2.05 -3.28
CA LEU A 192 -8.94 1.62 -2.43
C LEU A 192 -9.29 0.14 -2.64
N ASN A 193 -9.24 -0.35 -3.89
CA ASN A 193 -9.44 -1.77 -4.17
C ASN A 193 -8.34 -2.65 -3.56
N ALA A 194 -7.07 -2.23 -3.68
CA ALA A 194 -5.95 -2.92 -3.05
C ALA A 194 -6.07 -2.90 -1.51
N LYS A 195 -6.44 -1.75 -0.93
CA LYS A 195 -6.70 -1.58 0.51
C LYS A 195 -7.75 -2.55 1.02
N ARG A 196 -8.93 -2.59 0.40
CA ARG A 196 -10.01 -3.51 0.79
C ARG A 196 -9.57 -4.97 0.74
N ALA A 197 -8.88 -5.37 -0.33
CA ALA A 197 -8.36 -6.72 -0.45
C ALA A 197 -7.34 -7.04 0.66
N PHE A 198 -6.38 -6.15 0.90
CA PHE A 198 -5.37 -6.31 1.94
C PHE A 198 -5.99 -6.42 3.34
N LEU A 199 -6.89 -5.50 3.68
CA LEU A 199 -7.56 -5.45 4.99
C LEU A 199 -8.53 -6.62 5.22
N SER A 200 -8.97 -7.32 4.17
CA SER A 200 -9.75 -8.56 4.33
C SER A 200 -8.98 -9.68 5.06
N LEU A 201 -7.63 -9.61 5.08
CA LEU A 201 -6.78 -10.50 5.88
C LEU A 201 -6.86 -10.21 7.40
N PHE A 202 -7.40 -9.05 7.77
CA PHE A 202 -7.34 -8.45 9.09
C PHE A 202 -8.73 -8.03 9.61
N PRO A 203 -9.74 -8.91 9.63
CA PRO A 203 -11.13 -8.53 9.90
C PRO A 203 -11.37 -8.00 11.33
N ASN A 204 -10.50 -8.35 12.29
CA ASN A 204 -10.64 -7.99 13.70
C ASN A 204 -9.71 -6.85 14.12
N ILE A 205 -9.07 -6.19 13.16
CA ILE A 205 -8.18 -5.07 13.41
C ILE A 205 -8.97 -3.79 13.20
N TRP A 206 -8.85 -2.89 14.19
CA TRP A 206 -9.53 -1.60 14.28
C TRP A 206 -9.76 -0.97 12.89
N GLN A 207 -11.04 -0.79 12.55
CA GLN A 207 -11.43 0.10 11.47
C GLN A 207 -11.64 1.49 12.08
N PRO A 208 -11.08 2.56 11.49
CA PRO A 208 -11.42 3.90 11.93
C PRO A 208 -12.94 4.05 11.87
N PRO A 209 -13.56 4.72 12.85
CA PRO A 209 -15.00 4.95 12.81
C PRO A 209 -15.33 5.68 11.51
N THR A 210 -16.09 5.03 10.63
CA THR A 210 -16.64 5.70 9.44
C THR A 210 -17.58 6.78 9.96
N LYS A 211 -17.23 8.05 9.75
CA LYS A 211 -18.18 9.16 9.98
C LYS A 211 -19.38 8.92 9.06
N GLN A 212 -20.53 8.60 9.66
CA GLN A 212 -21.84 8.60 9.01
C GLN A 212 -22.31 10.03 8.80
#